data_AF-A0A4Q3A801-F1
#
_entry.id   AF-A0A4Q3A801-F1
#
_cell.length_a   1.000
_cell.length_b   1.000
_cell.length_c   1.000
_cell.angle_alpha   90.00
_cell.angle_beta   90.00
_cell.angle_gamma   90.00
#
_symmetry.space_group_name_H-M   'P 1'
#
loop_
_entity.id
_entity.type
_entity.pdbx_description
1 polymer ?
#
loop_
_entity_poly.entity_id
_entity_poly.type
_entity_poly.pdbx_seq_one_letter_code
_entity_poly.pdbx_strand_id
1 'polypeptide(L)' 'MRLTTSTLRLGFCTALLLYLAGDLFVFTGPLRQWMRRGLPNSPQSIAKAKTQGVVARVANRPIHSSQV' A
#
# COMPACT_ATOMS: atom_id res chain seq x y z
N MET A 1 -25.72 -24.13 -23.37
CA MET A 1 -25.06 -22.80 -23.28
C MET A 1 -24.56 -22.53 -21.86
N ARG A 2 -23.48 -23.21 -21.40
CA ARG A 2 -22.85 -22.96 -20.08
C ARG A 2 -21.50 -22.21 -20.16
N LEU A 3 -21.03 -21.92 -21.37
CA LEU A 3 -19.73 -21.28 -21.59
C LEU A 3 -19.78 -19.75 -21.45
N THR A 4 -20.92 -19.11 -21.74
CA THR A 4 -21.07 -17.65 -21.78
C THR A 4 -20.79 -16.96 -20.44
N THR A 5 -21.17 -17.56 -19.31
CA THR A 5 -20.90 -16.99 -17.98
C THR A 5 -19.42 -17.02 -17.60
N SER A 6 -18.67 -18.03 -18.06
CA SER A 6 -17.23 -18.13 -17.79
C SER A 6 -16.45 -17.11 -18.60
N THR A 7 -16.82 -16.89 -19.86
CA THR A 7 -16.20 -15.86 -20.72
C THR A 7 -16.46 -14.46 -20.20
N LEU A 8 -17.67 -14.20 -19.69
CA LEU A 8 -18.03 -12.91 -19.08
C LEU A 8 -17.23 -12.63 -17.80
N ARG A 9 -17.06 -13.64 -16.94
CA ARG A 9 -16.23 -13.55 -15.73
C ARG A 9 -14.76 -13.31 -16.09
N LEU A 10 -14.24 -14.02 -17.08
CA LEU A 10 -12.86 -13.85 -17.52
C LEU A 10 -12.65 -12.42 -18.01
N GLY A 11 -13.51 -11.91 -18.91
CA GLY A 11 -13.43 -10.54 -19.41
C GLY A 11 -13.50 -9.49 -18.30
N PHE A 12 -14.38 -9.67 -17.32
CA PHE A 12 -14.48 -8.76 -16.17
C PHE A 12 -13.22 -8.80 -15.30
N CYS A 13 -12.69 -10.00 -15.02
CA CYS A 13 -11.44 -10.15 -14.26
C CYS A 13 -10.25 -9.49 -14.99
N THR A 14 -10.12 -9.65 -16.31
CA THR A 14 -9.04 -9.02 -17.07
C THR A 14 -9.16 -7.51 -17.07
N ALA A 15 -10.37 -6.97 -17.24
CA ALA A 15 -10.63 -5.54 -17.19
C ALA A 15 -10.30 -4.96 -15.79
N LEU A 16 -10.69 -5.67 -14.73
CA LEU A 16 -10.37 -5.29 -13.35
C LEU A 16 -8.86 -5.26 -13.11
N LEU A 17 -8.14 -6.30 -13.55
CA LEU A 17 -6.68 -6.36 -13.39
C LEU A 17 -5.96 -5.24 -14.16
N LEU A 18 -6.39 -4.93 -15.38
CA LEU A 18 -5.85 -3.81 -16.16
C LEU A 18 -6.12 -2.46 -15.48
N TYR A 19 -7.30 -2.27 -14.90
CA TYR A 19 -7.62 -1.06 -14.14
C TYR A 19 -6.71 -0.91 -12.91
N LEU A 20 -6.55 -1.97 -12.10
CA LEU A 20 -5.65 -1.95 -10.95
C LEU A 20 -4.19 -1.71 -11.38
N ALA A 21 -3.73 -2.36 -12.45
CA ALA A 21 -2.38 -2.15 -12.95
C ALA A 21 -2.18 -0.69 -13.42
N GLY A 22 -3.15 -0.11 -14.11
CA GLY A 22 -3.13 1.30 -14.50
C GLY A 22 -3.08 2.24 -13.30
N ASP A 23 -3.92 2.02 -12.29
CA ASP A 23 -3.93 2.82 -11.05
C ASP A 23 -2.63 2.71 -10.25
N LEU A 24 -1.97 1.54 -10.30
CA LEU A 24 -0.75 1.28 -9.55
C LEU A 24 0.52 1.82 -10.22
N PHE A 25 0.61 1.71 -11.54
CA PHE A 25 1.85 1.97 -12.29
C PHE A 25 1.82 3.24 -13.12
N VAL A 26 0.69 3.60 -13.72
CA VAL A 26 0.58 4.74 -14.64
C VAL A 26 0.12 6.00 -13.90
N PHE A 27 -0.92 5.85 -13.10
CA PHE A 27 -1.40 6.93 -12.27
C PHE A 27 -0.70 6.88 -10.91
N THR A 28 -0.33 8.03 -10.35
CA THR A 28 -0.02 8.16 -8.92
C THR A 28 -1.31 8.02 -8.10
N GLY A 29 -2.02 6.93 -8.32
CA GLY A 29 -3.35 6.67 -7.77
C GLY A 29 -3.33 6.49 -6.25
N PRO A 30 -4.52 6.46 -5.64
CA PRO A 30 -4.69 6.31 -4.20
C PRO A 30 -4.01 5.03 -3.67
N LEU A 31 -3.97 3.94 -4.44
CA LEU A 31 -3.29 2.70 -4.03
C LEU A 31 -1.78 2.87 -3.90
N ARG A 32 -1.14 3.50 -4.89
CA ARG A 32 0.30 3.80 -4.86
C ARG A 32 0.62 4.74 -3.70
N GLN A 33 -0.24 5.72 -3.45
CA GLN A 33 -0.08 6.62 -2.32
C GLN A 33 -0.24 5.88 -0.98
N TRP A 34 -1.22 4.98 -0.85
CA TRP A 34 -1.46 4.21 0.36
C TRP A 34 -0.28 3.29 0.70
N MET A 35 0.25 2.58 -0.29
CA MET A 35 1.49 1.79 -0.14
C MET A 35 2.68 2.66 0.29
N ARG A 36 2.84 3.85 -0.31
CA ARG A 36 3.92 4.78 0.09
C ARG A 36 3.75 5.31 1.51
N ARG A 37 2.52 5.51 2.00
CA ARG A 37 2.27 5.92 3.40
C ARG A 37 2.64 4.82 4.39
N GLY A 38 2.41 3.56 4.03
CA GLY A 38 2.77 2.39 4.83
C GLY A 38 4.28 2.13 4.93
N LEU A 39 5.10 2.75 4.06
CA LEU A 39 6.54 2.63 4.14
C LEU A 39 7.06 3.30 5.43
N PRO A 40 7.92 2.62 6.21
CA PRO A 40 8.46 3.17 7.46
C PRO A 40 9.23 4.48 7.26
N ASN A 41 9.82 4.65 6.07
CA ASN A 41 10.60 5.83 5.67
C ASN A 41 9.75 6.95 5.06
N SER A 42 8.42 6.82 5.05
CA SER A 42 7.56 7.89 4.55
C SER A 42 7.58 9.08 5.52
N PRO A 43 7.54 10.33 5.03
CA PRO A 43 7.57 11.51 5.90
C PRO A 43 6.40 11.53 6.90
N GLN A 44 5.25 10.96 6.53
CA GLN A 44 4.09 10.79 7.41
C GLN A 44 4.34 9.75 8.51
N SER A 45 4.97 8.61 8.17
CA SER A 45 5.38 7.60 9.13
C SER A 45 6.41 8.15 10.12
N ILE A 46 7.39 8.90 9.64
CA ILE A 46 8.41 9.56 10.48
C ILE A 46 7.77 10.61 11.39
N ALA A 47 6.88 11.45 10.87
CA ALA A 47 6.17 12.44 11.69
C ALA A 47 5.35 11.78 12.81
N LYS A 48 4.65 10.70 12.49
CA LYS A 48 3.89 9.91 13.48
C LYS A 48 4.80 9.19 14.48
N ALA A 49 5.96 8.71 14.05
CA ALA A 49 6.95 8.10 14.95
C ALA A 49 7.51 9.13 15.94
N LYS A 50 7.81 10.34 15.46
CA LYS A 50 8.28 11.45 16.30
C LYS A 50 7.25 11.86 17.36
N THR A 51 5.97 11.93 17.03
CA THR A 51 4.91 12.24 18.03
C THR A 51 4.76 11.14 19.09
N GLN A 52 5.16 9.91 18.78
CA GLN A 52 5.16 8.76 19.70
C GLN A 52 6.48 8.61 20.47
N GLY A 53 7.44 9.54 20.31
CA GLY A 53 8.76 9.46 20.95
C GLY A 53 9.62 8.30 20.44
N VAL A 54 9.31 7.76 19.25
CA VAL A 54 10.07 6.67 18.64
C VAL A 54 11.24 7.25 17.85
N VAL A 55 12.47 6.86 18.24
CA VAL A 55 13.72 7.37 17.64
C VAL A 55 14.23 6.41 16.55
N ALA A 56 14.00 5.11 16.73
CA ALA A 56 14.38 4.09 15.76
C ALA A 56 13.39 2.91 15.77
N ARG A 57 13.43 2.09 14.72
CA ARG A 57 12.74 0.79 14.66
C ARG A 57 13.73 -0.28 14.22
N VAL A 58 13.87 -1.35 15.00
CA VAL A 58 14.70 -2.52 14.67
C VAL A 58 13.78 -3.73 14.59
N ALA A 59 13.80 -4.46 13.47
CA ALA A 59 12.88 -5.58 13.23
C ALA A 59 11.40 -5.22 13.50
N ASN A 60 10.99 -4.00 13.09
CA ASN A 60 9.66 -3.43 13.32
C ASN A 60 9.26 -3.20 14.79
N ARG A 61 10.19 -3.36 15.74
CA ARG A 61 10.00 -2.98 17.15
C ARG A 61 10.45 -1.53 17.39
N PRO A 62 9.64 -0.69 18.04
CA PRO A 62 10.00 0.69 18.33
C PRO A 62 11.06 0.76 19.44
N ILE A 63 12.01 1.69 19.28
CA ILE A 63 12.93 2.14 20.32
C ILE A 63 12.51 3.56 20.70
N HIS A 64 12.14 3.74 21.96
CA HIS A 64 11.70 5.02 22.49
C HIS A 64 12.89 5.84 22.99
N SER A 65 12.76 7.16 22.96
CA SER A 65 13.79 8.08 23.47
C SER A 65 14.11 7.88 24.95
N SER A 66 13.17 7.32 25.74
CA SER A 66 13.37 7.01 27.16
C SER A 66 14.28 5.80 27.41
N GLN A 67 14.57 5.00 26.38
CA GLN A 67 15.41 3.80 26.48
C GLN A 67 16.88 4.08 26.15
N VAL A 68 17.20 5.31 25.72
CA VAL A 68 18.55 5.75 25.31
C VAL A 68 19.02 6.85 26.25
#